data_AF-A0A559KSG5-F1
#
_entry.id   AF-A0A559KSG5-F1
#
_cell.length_a   1.000
_cell.length_b   1.000
_cell.length_c   1.000
_cell.angle_alpha   90.00
_cell.angle_beta   90.00
_cell.angle_gamma   90.00
#
_symmetry.space_group_name_H-M   'P 1'
#
loop_
_entity.id
_entity.type
_entity.pdbx_description
1 polymer ?
#
loop_
_entity_poly.entity_id
_entity_poly.type
_entity_poly.pdbx_seq_one_letter_code
_entity_poly.pdbx_strand_id
1 'polypeptide(L)'
;MTCKYTFEDGDDPQCVDCIVQYFYRWDYEVLACDNGERPGNGLMYKDDADSSPENTKIGLGSDLIIHVKVFALACKYEIHKLKSLSVAKFEAAAQQYGKTHYFTDAAREAYNSAALDNAREMRDAVVEFLHKRRYLLHEDHVKRLMLDKPQLSLDLHLHGPIIPANSSSLPGFGRGFHQIKK
;
A
#
# COMPACT_ATOMS: atom_id res chain seq x y z
N MET A 1 20.55 -20.28 25.95
CA MET A 1 20.32 -19.90 24.53
C MET A 1 19.90 -18.44 24.51
N THR A 2 20.83 -17.53 24.26
CA THR A 2 20.50 -16.11 24.07
C THR A 2 20.27 -15.88 22.58
N CYS A 3 19.01 -15.84 22.16
CA CYS A 3 18.65 -15.33 20.83
C CYS A 3 18.99 -13.84 20.80
N LYS A 4 20.19 -13.52 20.29
CA LYS A 4 20.49 -12.17 19.83
C LYS A 4 19.72 -11.97 18.53
N TYR A 5 18.61 -11.24 18.60
CA TYR A 5 17.92 -10.74 17.42
C TYR A 5 18.76 -9.60 16.85
N THR A 6 19.38 -9.83 15.71
CA THR A 6 19.90 -8.77 14.85
C THR A 6 18.79 -8.39 13.88
N PHE A 7 18.10 -7.28 14.15
CA PHE A 7 17.41 -6.56 13.07
C PHE A 7 18.51 -6.18 12.09
N GLU A 8 18.42 -6.66 10.86
CA GLU A 8 19.40 -6.29 9.84
C GLU A 8 19.38 -4.76 9.73
N ASP A 9 20.56 -4.13 9.68
CA ASP A 9 20.79 -2.67 9.64
C ASP A 9 20.08 -1.92 8.47
N GLY A 10 19.18 -2.58 7.74
CA GLY A 10 18.39 -2.02 6.64
C GLY A 10 16.88 -1.97 6.87
N ASP A 11 16.35 -2.54 7.96
CA ASP A 11 14.91 -2.48 8.23
C ASP A 11 14.55 -1.15 8.91
N ASP A 12 13.71 -0.35 8.25
CA ASP A 12 13.28 0.98 8.71
C ASP A 12 12.63 0.87 10.10
N PRO A 13 13.13 1.59 11.13
CA PRO A 13 12.63 1.46 12.50
C PRO A 13 11.13 1.76 12.62
N GLN A 14 10.57 2.61 11.75
CA GLN A 14 9.13 2.87 11.71
C GLN A 14 8.33 1.63 11.25
N CYS A 15 8.88 0.85 10.31
CA CYS A 15 8.21 -0.35 9.82
C CYS A 15 8.25 -1.47 10.86
N VAL A 16 9.35 -1.57 11.62
CA VAL A 16 9.45 -2.49 12.76
C VAL A 16 8.45 -2.12 13.84
N ASP A 17 8.30 -0.84 14.17
CA ASP A 17 7.29 -0.38 15.13
C ASP A 17 5.87 -0.77 14.67
N CYS A 18 5.55 -0.59 13.39
CA CYS A 18 4.27 -1.04 12.83
C CYS A 18 4.04 -2.55 13.02
N ILE A 19 5.06 -3.39 12.81
CA ILE A 19 4.96 -4.83 13.03
C ILE A 19 4.74 -5.17 14.50
N VAL A 20 5.47 -4.50 15.40
CA VAL A 20 5.31 -4.67 16.84
C VAL A 20 3.89 -4.28 17.26
N GLN A 21 3.40 -3.11 16.85
CA GLN A 21 2.02 -2.68 17.10
C GLN A 21 1.01 -3.72 16.63
N TYR A 22 1.18 -4.27 15.42
CA TYR A 22 0.30 -5.30 14.89
C TYR A 22 0.23 -6.54 15.77
N PHE A 23 1.36 -7.03 16.31
CA PHE A 23 1.35 -8.20 17.20
C PHE A 23 0.57 -7.96 18.50
N TYR A 24 0.52 -6.73 19.00
CA TYR A 24 -0.19 -6.40 20.24
C TYR A 24 -1.64 -5.96 20.01
N ARG A 25 -1.91 -5.23 18.94
CA ARG A 25 -3.21 -4.57 18.67
C ARG A 25 -4.00 -5.22 17.55
N TRP A 26 -3.42 -6.17 16.82
CA TRP A 26 -3.93 -6.72 15.56
C TRP A 26 -4.11 -5.66 14.45
N ASP A 27 -3.53 -4.48 14.67
CA ASP A 27 -3.54 -3.34 13.76
C ASP A 27 -2.28 -2.49 13.98
N TYR A 28 -1.93 -1.64 13.01
CA TYR A 28 -0.80 -0.72 13.13
C TYR A 28 -1.13 0.66 12.59
N GLU A 29 -0.64 1.71 13.23
CA GLU A 29 -0.80 3.09 12.77
C GLU A 29 0.57 3.66 12.43
N VAL A 30 0.65 4.34 11.29
CA VAL A 30 1.87 5.04 10.90
C VAL A 30 1.91 6.35 11.69
N LEU A 31 2.81 6.42 12.66
CA LEU A 31 3.09 7.67 13.34
C LEU A 31 3.95 8.51 12.39
N ALA A 32 3.38 9.59 11.86
CA ALA A 32 4.18 10.63 11.23
C ALA A 32 5.28 11.03 12.22
N CYS A 33 6.53 11.09 11.76
CA CYS A 33 7.63 11.63 12.56
C CYS A 33 7.23 13.04 12.99
N ASP A 34 6.72 13.18 14.20
CA ASP A 34 6.81 14.43 14.92
C ASP A 34 8.32 14.61 15.14
N ASN A 35 8.91 15.59 14.46
CA ASN A 35 10.29 15.96 14.72
C ASN A 35 10.40 16.12 16.23
N GLY A 36 11.18 15.25 16.87
CA GLY A 36 11.21 15.16 18.32
C GLY A 36 11.53 16.51 18.96
N GLU A 37 10.49 17.26 19.35
CA GLU A 37 10.58 18.16 20.47
C GLU A 37 10.71 17.25 21.69
N ARG A 38 11.98 16.96 22.02
CA ARG A 38 12.38 16.61 23.38
C ARG A 38 11.50 17.41 24.35
N PRO A 39 10.80 16.80 25.31
CA PRO A 39 10.25 17.54 26.43
C PRO A 39 11.42 17.95 27.33
N GLY A 40 12.18 18.94 26.86
CA GLY A 40 13.10 19.69 27.67
C GLY A 40 12.27 20.65 28.50
N ASN A 41 11.87 20.20 29.69
CA ASN A 41 11.45 21.11 30.75
C ASN A 41 12.52 22.19 30.94
N GLY A 42 12.22 23.42 30.52
CA GLY A 42 13.11 24.58 30.64
C GLY A 42 12.42 25.84 30.12
N LEU A 43 11.58 26.45 30.96
CA LEU A 43 10.86 27.72 30.81
C LEU A 43 11.63 28.82 30.05
N MET A 44 10.98 29.51 29.08
CA MET A 44 10.95 30.98 29.03
C MET A 44 9.96 31.55 27.99
N TYR A 45 9.25 32.61 28.42
CA TYR A 45 8.17 33.35 27.75
C TYR A 45 8.60 34.11 26.48
N LYS A 46 7.70 34.22 25.49
CA LYS A 46 7.11 35.51 25.06
C LYS A 46 5.98 35.35 24.03
N ASP A 47 4.90 36.10 24.28
CA ASP A 47 3.88 36.52 23.32
C ASP A 47 4.52 37.08 22.05
N ASP A 48 3.95 36.75 20.88
CA ASP A 48 3.46 37.71 19.88
C ASP A 48 2.77 36.93 18.75
N ALA A 49 1.64 37.48 18.30
CA ALA A 49 0.67 36.86 17.43
C ALA A 49 1.15 36.67 15.98
N ASP A 50 0.96 35.47 15.43
CA ASP A 50 0.40 35.26 14.09
C ASP A 50 -0.06 33.80 13.94
N SER A 51 -1.36 33.57 14.13
CA SER A 51 -1.98 32.27 13.86
C SER A 51 -2.30 32.17 12.37
N SER A 52 -1.34 31.69 11.58
CA SER A 52 -1.58 31.19 10.23
C SER A 52 -1.45 29.65 10.21
N PRO A 53 -2.55 28.89 10.00
CA PRO A 53 -2.52 27.44 9.93
C PRO A 53 -2.13 26.96 8.51
N GLU A 54 -1.00 27.42 7.98
CA GLU A 54 -0.55 27.06 6.63
C GLU A 54 0.87 26.48 6.61
N ASN A 55 1.15 25.37 7.32
CA ASN A 55 2.19 24.43 6.85
C ASN A 55 2.21 23.02 7.48
N THR A 56 1.12 22.50 8.06
CA THR A 56 1.12 21.16 8.67
C THR A 56 0.60 20.10 7.68
N LYS A 57 1.23 20.02 6.50
CA LYS A 57 1.03 18.96 5.50
C LYS A 57 2.30 18.12 5.30
N ILE A 58 3.19 18.15 6.29
CA ILE A 58 4.49 17.49 6.27
C ILE A 58 4.31 16.13 6.96
N GLY A 59 4.29 15.04 6.17
CA GLY A 59 4.41 13.66 6.69
C GLY A 59 3.26 12.70 6.41
N LEU A 60 2.07 13.14 6.02
CA LEU A 60 0.95 12.20 5.78
C LEU A 60 1.06 11.41 4.46
N GLY A 61 1.82 11.94 3.49
CA GLY A 61 2.07 11.25 2.22
C GLY A 61 3.11 10.12 2.32
N SER A 62 4.01 10.18 3.30
CA SER A 62 5.01 9.11 3.55
C SER A 62 4.39 7.81 4.02
N ASP A 63 3.13 7.83 4.45
CA ASP A 63 2.44 6.64 4.92
C ASP A 63 2.33 5.58 3.81
N LEU A 64 2.23 6.01 2.54
CA LEU A 64 2.16 5.07 1.41
C LEU A 64 3.41 4.20 1.29
N ILE A 65 4.59 4.82 1.35
CA ILE A 65 5.84 4.06 1.24
C ILE A 65 6.04 3.17 2.46
N ILE A 66 5.58 3.60 3.64
CA ILE A 66 5.64 2.79 4.87
C ILE A 66 4.75 1.55 4.74
N HIS A 67 3.53 1.66 4.22
CA HIS A 67 2.67 0.49 3.98
C HIS A 67 3.31 -0.52 3.01
N VAL A 68 4.00 -0.05 1.98
CA VAL A 68 4.75 -0.90 1.04
C VAL A 68 5.92 -1.61 1.74
N LYS A 69 6.67 -0.89 2.59
CA LYS A 69 7.78 -1.48 3.36
C LYS A 69 7.30 -2.46 4.43
N VAL A 70 6.23 -2.15 5.16
CA VAL A 70 5.60 -3.06 6.14
C VAL A 70 5.10 -4.32 5.43
N PHE A 71 4.52 -4.17 4.24
CA PHE A 71 4.15 -5.31 3.40
C PHE A 71 5.38 -6.16 3.01
N ALA A 72 6.50 -5.54 2.62
CA ALA A 72 7.73 -6.26 2.30
C ALA A 72 8.28 -7.03 3.52
N LEU A 73 8.23 -6.45 4.71
CA LEU A 73 8.59 -7.15 5.95
C LEU A 73 7.59 -8.27 6.29
N ALA A 74 6.29 -8.05 6.10
CA ALA A 74 5.28 -9.10 6.27
C ALA A 74 5.50 -10.26 5.28
N CYS A 75 6.06 -9.98 4.10
CA CYS A 75 6.55 -10.99 3.17
C CYS A 75 7.79 -11.72 3.66
N LYS A 76 8.79 -10.99 4.19
CA LYS A 76 10.00 -11.56 4.78
C LYS A 76 9.70 -12.50 5.95
N TYR A 77 8.74 -12.15 6.80
CA TYR A 77 8.35 -12.92 7.99
C TYR A 77 7.13 -13.83 7.78
N GLU A 78 6.62 -13.94 6.54
CA GLU A 78 5.47 -14.80 6.17
C GLU A 78 4.19 -14.53 6.99
N ILE A 79 3.96 -13.29 7.41
CA ILE A 79 2.79 -12.88 8.20
C ILE A 79 1.63 -12.53 7.25
N HIS A 80 0.90 -13.54 6.76
CA HIS A 80 -0.17 -13.37 5.76
C HIS A 80 -1.20 -12.28 6.10
N LYS A 81 -1.70 -12.24 7.34
CA LYS A 81 -2.70 -11.25 7.75
C LYS A 81 -2.16 -9.81 7.71
N LEU A 82 -0.88 -9.61 8.02
CA LEU A 82 -0.24 -8.30 7.97
C LEU A 82 0.00 -7.84 6.52
N LYS A 83 0.23 -8.77 5.59
CA LYS A 83 0.29 -8.47 4.14
C LYS A 83 -1.03 -7.86 3.68
N SER A 84 -2.14 -8.58 3.90
CA SER A 84 -3.47 -8.12 3.48
C SER A 84 -3.87 -6.81 4.16
N LEU A 85 -3.55 -6.64 5.45
CA LEU A 85 -3.78 -5.38 6.16
C LEU A 85 -2.99 -4.23 5.54
N SER A 86 -1.73 -4.45 5.19
CA SER A 86 -0.88 -3.41 4.61
C SER A 86 -1.33 -3.00 3.21
N VAL A 87 -1.83 -3.94 2.40
CA VAL A 87 -2.45 -3.63 1.10
C VAL A 87 -3.71 -2.79 1.30
N ALA A 88 -4.61 -3.18 2.22
CA ALA A 88 -5.83 -2.42 2.48
C ALA A 88 -5.54 -0.98 2.96
N LYS A 89 -4.52 -0.80 3.83
CA LYS A 89 -4.10 0.53 4.28
C LYS A 89 -3.44 1.34 3.16
N PHE A 90 -2.62 0.69 2.33
CA PHE A 90 -2.05 1.32 1.13
C PHE A 90 -3.15 1.84 0.20
N GLU A 91 -4.17 1.03 -0.10
CA GLU A 91 -5.28 1.44 -0.96
C GLU A 91 -6.04 2.64 -0.39
N ALA A 92 -6.31 2.63 0.93
CA ALA A 92 -6.96 3.74 1.62
C ALA A 92 -6.12 5.02 1.56
N ALA A 93 -4.82 4.93 1.88
CA ALA A 93 -3.89 6.06 1.80
C ALA A 93 -3.74 6.58 0.36
N ALA A 94 -3.70 5.68 -0.62
CA ALA A 94 -3.61 6.04 -2.02
C ALA A 94 -4.88 6.78 -2.49
N GLN A 95 -6.08 6.48 -1.97
CA GLN A 95 -7.26 7.28 -2.30
C GLN A 95 -7.09 8.77 -1.93
N GLN A 96 -6.36 9.04 -0.84
CA GLN A 96 -6.12 10.40 -0.35
C GLN A 96 -4.93 11.09 -1.05
N TYR A 97 -3.81 10.38 -1.23
CA TYR A 97 -2.55 10.96 -1.73
C TYR A 97 -2.16 10.51 -3.14
N GLY A 98 -3.06 9.85 -3.86
CA GLY A 98 -2.83 9.28 -5.20
C GLY A 98 -2.35 10.21 -6.30
N LYS A 99 -2.61 11.51 -6.16
CA LYS A 99 -2.20 12.55 -7.13
C LYS A 99 -0.82 13.13 -6.83
N THR A 100 -0.18 12.69 -5.76
CA THR A 100 1.09 13.24 -5.28
C THR A 100 2.27 12.35 -5.67
N HIS A 101 3.47 12.90 -5.66
CA HIS A 101 4.71 12.16 -5.93
C HIS A 101 4.93 10.99 -4.96
N TYR A 102 4.38 11.07 -3.74
CA TYR A 102 4.43 10.01 -2.74
C TYR A 102 3.85 8.69 -3.25
N PHE A 103 2.79 8.73 -4.07
CA PHE A 103 2.26 7.53 -4.70
C PHE A 103 3.25 6.92 -5.69
N THR A 104 3.90 7.73 -6.52
CA THR A 104 4.89 7.22 -7.48
C THR A 104 6.13 6.67 -6.81
N ASP A 105 6.53 7.24 -5.68
CA ASP A 105 7.67 6.74 -4.90
C ASP A 105 7.33 5.42 -4.20
N ALA A 106 6.14 5.31 -3.61
CA ALA A 106 5.65 4.06 -3.04
C ALA A 106 5.47 2.96 -4.10
N ALA A 107 4.95 3.30 -5.29
CA ALA A 107 4.85 2.37 -6.40
C ALA A 107 6.25 1.93 -6.89
N ARG A 108 7.21 2.84 -6.97
CA ARG A 108 8.61 2.48 -7.29
C ARG A 108 9.17 1.48 -6.28
N GLU A 109 8.91 1.71 -5.00
CA GLU A 109 9.32 0.81 -3.91
C GLU A 109 8.67 -0.58 -4.02
N ALA A 110 7.38 -0.63 -4.37
CA ALA A 110 6.65 -1.88 -4.56
C ALA A 110 7.24 -2.73 -5.72
N TYR A 111 7.76 -2.08 -6.76
CA TYR A 111 8.41 -2.74 -7.90
C TYR A 111 9.93 -2.95 -7.71
N ASN A 112 10.55 -2.29 -6.72
CA ASN A 112 11.96 -2.48 -6.34
C ASN A 112 12.15 -3.63 -5.36
N SER A 113 11.17 -3.86 -4.49
CA SER A 113 11.22 -4.88 -3.46
C SER A 113 11.51 -6.24 -4.09
N ALA A 114 12.70 -6.79 -3.81
CA ALA A 114 13.27 -7.99 -4.44
C ALA A 114 12.46 -9.29 -4.23
N ALA A 115 11.38 -9.23 -3.44
CA ALA A 115 10.42 -10.31 -3.24
C ALA A 115 9.37 -10.34 -4.38
N LEU A 116 9.82 -10.40 -5.63
CA LEU A 116 8.98 -10.25 -6.84
C LEU A 116 7.76 -11.20 -6.84
N ASP A 117 7.90 -12.43 -6.32
CA ASP A 117 6.79 -13.39 -6.28
C ASP A 117 5.79 -13.12 -5.15
N ASN A 118 6.26 -12.66 -3.99
CA ASN A 118 5.42 -12.41 -2.82
C ASN A 118 4.82 -11.00 -2.82
N ALA A 119 5.30 -10.09 -3.67
CA ALA A 119 4.83 -8.72 -3.79
C ALA A 119 3.73 -8.50 -4.83
N ARG A 120 3.14 -9.59 -5.36
CA ARG A 120 2.08 -9.52 -6.36
C ARG A 120 0.85 -8.76 -5.87
N GLU A 121 0.41 -9.02 -4.63
CA GLU A 121 -0.77 -8.34 -4.05
C GLU A 121 -0.61 -6.81 -4.01
N MET A 122 0.57 -6.31 -3.64
CA MET A 122 0.84 -4.87 -3.60
C MET A 122 0.92 -4.26 -5.00
N ARG A 123 1.51 -4.96 -5.97
CA ARG A 123 1.56 -4.52 -7.37
C ARG A 123 0.18 -4.51 -8.01
N ASP A 124 -0.63 -5.54 -7.76
CA ASP A 124 -2.01 -5.62 -8.23
C ASP A 124 -2.83 -4.44 -7.68
N ALA A 125 -2.66 -4.09 -6.40
CA ALA A 125 -3.30 -2.91 -5.81
C ALA A 125 -2.88 -1.59 -6.49
N VAL A 126 -1.58 -1.41 -6.79
CA VAL A 126 -1.07 -0.24 -7.54
C VAL A 126 -1.67 -0.18 -8.95
N VAL A 127 -1.74 -1.32 -9.64
CA VAL A 127 -2.28 -1.42 -11.00
C VAL A 127 -3.78 -1.16 -11.00
N GLU A 128 -4.54 -1.78 -10.10
CA GLU A 128 -5.99 -1.58 -9.96
C GLU A 128 -6.31 -0.11 -9.67
N PHE A 129 -5.51 0.51 -8.80
CA PHE A 129 -5.61 1.91 -8.46
C PHE A 129 -5.43 2.85 -9.66
N LEU A 130 -4.42 2.60 -10.50
CA LEU A 130 -4.17 3.33 -11.75
C LEU A 130 -5.22 3.01 -12.82
N HIS A 131 -5.67 1.77 -12.90
CA HIS A 131 -6.68 1.32 -13.85
C HIS A 131 -8.03 2.01 -13.58
N LYS A 132 -8.45 2.12 -12.31
CA LYS A 132 -9.64 2.87 -11.91
C LYS A 132 -9.53 4.37 -12.17
N ARG A 133 -8.31 4.92 -12.21
CA ARG A 133 -8.04 6.36 -12.41
C ARG A 133 -7.13 6.61 -13.59
N ARG A 134 -7.58 6.19 -14.77
CA ARG A 134 -6.85 6.35 -16.05
C ARG A 134 -6.43 7.79 -16.35
N TYR A 135 -7.11 8.80 -15.81
CA TYR A 135 -6.70 10.19 -15.96
C TYR A 135 -5.31 10.47 -15.37
N LEU A 136 -4.89 9.74 -14.32
CA LEU A 136 -3.56 9.87 -13.71
C LEU A 136 -2.44 9.43 -14.66
N LEU A 137 -2.73 8.58 -15.65
CA LEU A 137 -1.73 8.14 -16.64
C LEU A 137 -1.23 9.29 -17.53
N HIS A 138 -1.96 10.41 -17.58
CA HIS A 138 -1.57 11.58 -18.36
C HIS A 138 -0.63 12.50 -17.58
N GLU A 139 -0.49 12.30 -16.27
CA GLU A 139 0.37 13.07 -15.41
C GLU A 139 1.85 12.73 -15.62
N ASP A 140 2.71 13.74 -15.59
CA ASP A 140 4.14 13.57 -15.88
C ASP A 140 4.87 12.71 -14.85
N HIS A 141 4.42 12.73 -13.59
CA HIS A 141 4.99 11.89 -12.53
C HIS A 141 4.68 10.40 -12.75
N VAL A 142 3.47 10.07 -13.21
CA VAL A 142 3.07 8.68 -13.53
C VAL A 142 3.75 8.20 -14.81
N LYS A 143 3.87 9.05 -15.84
CA LYS A 143 4.63 8.72 -17.05
C LYS A 143 6.09 8.40 -16.74
N ARG A 144 6.73 9.20 -15.88
CA ARG A 144 8.11 8.93 -15.40
C ARG A 144 8.21 7.60 -14.68
N LEU A 145 7.23 7.27 -13.84
CA LEU A 145 7.17 5.96 -13.18
C LEU A 145 7.05 4.81 -14.19
N MET A 146 6.21 4.93 -15.22
CA MET A 146 6.06 3.89 -16.24
C MET A 146 7.34 3.68 -17.07
N LEU A 147 8.12 4.75 -17.29
CA LEU A 147 9.43 4.67 -17.95
C LEU A 147 10.48 4.03 -17.04
N ASP A 148 10.47 4.36 -15.75
CA ASP A 148 11.39 3.81 -14.74
C ASP A 148 11.10 2.32 -14.45
N LYS A 149 9.82 1.95 -14.48
CA LYS A 149 9.31 0.59 -14.21
C LYS A 149 8.49 0.08 -15.39
N PRO A 150 9.12 -0.46 -16.45
CA PRO A 150 8.39 -0.97 -17.61
C PRO A 150 7.47 -2.15 -17.27
N GLN A 151 7.78 -2.91 -16.21
CA GLN A 151 6.91 -3.97 -15.68
C GLN A 151 5.53 -3.45 -15.28
N LEU A 152 5.43 -2.25 -14.70
CA LEU A 152 4.15 -1.62 -14.36
C LEU A 152 3.30 -1.38 -15.60
N SER A 153 3.91 -0.93 -16.71
CA SER A 153 3.20 -0.72 -17.96
C SER A 153 2.70 -2.04 -18.56
N LEU A 154 3.49 -3.12 -18.43
CA LEU A 154 3.09 -4.46 -18.86
C LEU A 154 1.92 -4.96 -18.01
N ASP A 155 2.03 -4.89 -16.69
CA ASP A 155 0.98 -5.32 -15.75
C ASP A 155 -0.31 -4.54 -16.01
N LEU A 156 -0.23 -3.22 -16.22
CA LEU A 156 -1.39 -2.39 -16.54
C LEU A 156 -2.04 -2.71 -17.88
N HIS A 157 -1.23 -3.13 -18.88
CA HIS A 157 -1.74 -3.56 -20.18
C HIS A 157 -2.39 -4.95 -20.10
N LEU A 158 -1.80 -5.85 -19.32
CA LEU A 158 -2.28 -7.22 -19.10
C LEU A 158 -3.43 -7.28 -18.08
N HIS A 159 -3.63 -6.22 -17.28
CA HIS A 159 -4.76 -6.06 -16.39
C HIS A 159 -6.04 -5.85 -17.23
N GLY A 160 -6.56 -6.97 -17.74
CA GLY A 160 -7.85 -7.06 -18.40
C GLY A 160 -9.00 -6.63 -17.48
N PRO A 161 -10.21 -6.46 -18.01
CA PRO A 161 -11.37 -6.20 -17.15
C PRO A 161 -11.44 -7.34 -16.14
N ILE A 162 -11.35 -6.99 -14.85
CA ILE A 162 -11.69 -7.89 -13.76
C ILE A 162 -13.13 -8.30 -14.07
N ILE A 163 -13.31 -9.50 -14.62
CA ILE A 163 -14.61 -10.17 -14.61
C ILE A 163 -14.82 -10.45 -13.13
N PRO A 164 -15.70 -9.74 -12.41
CA PRO A 164 -16.02 -10.18 -11.07
C PRO A 164 -16.54 -11.60 -11.21
N ALA A 165 -15.90 -12.55 -10.54
CA ALA A 165 -16.42 -13.89 -10.41
C ALA A 165 -17.69 -13.84 -9.56
N ASN A 166 -18.79 -13.34 -10.12
CA ASN A 166 -20.10 -13.40 -9.52
C ASN A 166 -20.90 -14.55 -10.14
N SER A 167 -21.09 -15.57 -9.31
CA SER A 167 -22.22 -16.51 -9.30
C SER A 167 -22.56 -17.24 -10.60
N SER A 168 -22.11 -18.49 -10.67
CA SER A 168 -22.95 -19.65 -11.00
C SER A 168 -24.21 -19.38 -11.84
N SER A 169 -24.06 -19.45 -13.16
CA SER A 169 -25.15 -19.84 -14.04
C SER A 169 -24.61 -20.76 -15.13
N LEU A 170 -24.44 -22.04 -14.81
CA LEU A 170 -24.45 -23.09 -15.82
C LEU A 170 -25.87 -23.14 -16.39
N PRO A 171 -26.09 -22.93 -17.69
CA PRO A 171 -27.30 -23.40 -18.31
C PRO A 171 -27.16 -24.92 -18.39
N GLY A 172 -27.77 -25.62 -17.44
CA GLY A 172 -27.97 -27.06 -17.50
C GLY A 172 -28.69 -27.37 -18.81
N PHE A 173 -27.97 -27.97 -19.75
CA PHE A 173 -28.49 -28.47 -21.02
C PHE A 173 -29.32 -29.73 -20.73
N GLY A 174 -30.50 -29.53 -20.16
CA GLY A 174 -31.47 -30.57 -19.85
C GLY A 174 -32.17 -31.04 -21.12
N ARG A 175 -31.68 -32.14 -21.71
CA ARG A 175 -32.42 -32.98 -22.66
C ARG A 175 -33.72 -33.45 -22.00
N GLY A 176 -34.85 -32.82 -22.34
CA GLY A 176 -36.18 -33.35 -22.09
C GLY A 176 -36.67 -34.13 -23.31
N PHE A 177 -36.55 -35.46 -23.28
CA PHE A 177 -37.17 -36.34 -24.26
C PHE A 177 -38.70 -36.35 -24.03
N HIS A 178 -39.47 -35.90 -25.02
CA HIS A 178 -40.91 -36.12 -25.05
C HIS A 178 -41.18 -37.59 -25.42
N GLN A 179 -41.60 -38.38 -24.45
CA GLN A 179 -42.24 -39.67 -24.68
C GLN A 179 -43.71 -39.44 -25.04
N ILE A 180 -44.08 -39.83 -26.26
CA ILE A 180 -45.45 -39.90 -26.74
C ILE A 180 -46.02 -41.23 -26.23
N LYS A 181 -47.11 -41.21 -25.46
CA LYS A 181 -47.90 -42.41 -25.17
C LYS A 181 -49.35 -42.18 -25.59
N LYS A 182 -49.72 -43.02 -26.57
CA LYS A 182 -51.01 -43.64 -26.92
C LYS A 182 -52.30 -42.85 -26.66
#